data_AF-A0A937BYM0-F1
#
_entry.id   AF-A0A937BYM0-F1
#
_cell.length_a   1.000
_cell.length_b   1.000
_cell.length_c   1.000
_cell.angle_alpha   90.00
_cell.angle_beta   90.00
_cell.angle_gamma   90.00
#
_symmetry.space_group_name_H-M   'P 1'
#
loop_
_entity.id
_entity.type
_entity.pdbx_description
1 polymer ?
#
loop_
_entity_poly.entity_id
_entity_poly.type
_entity_poly.pdbx_seq_one_letter_code
_entity_poly.pdbx_strand_id
1 'polypeptide(L)' 'MKSIILALGIILCQQASAQNLTGVFLGAQANTANYNVNYSKQKTNYTYGFQAGVMMKVPFDKGIYFAPSVFTA' A
#
# COMPACT_ATOMS: atom_id res chain seq x y z
N MET A 1 -16.79 -29.02 -18.79
CA MET A 1 -16.31 -29.44 -17.45
C MET A 1 -14.80 -29.26 -17.27
N LYS A 2 -13.95 -29.77 -18.19
CA LYS A 2 -12.49 -29.63 -18.10
C LYS A 2 -12.00 -28.17 -18.00
N SER A 3 -12.60 -27.26 -18.78
CA SER A 3 -12.24 -25.82 -18.76
C SER A 3 -12.63 -25.11 -17.47
N ILE A 4 -13.70 -25.57 -16.79
CA ILE A 4 -14.14 -25.00 -15.50
C ILE A 4 -13.17 -25.41 -14.40
N ILE A 5 -12.75 -26.68 -14.40
CA ILE A 5 -11.75 -27.20 -13.46
C ILE A 5 -10.41 -26.48 -13.64
N LEU A 6 -10.01 -26.22 -14.90
CA LEU A 6 -8.79 -25.47 -15.21
C LEU A 6 -8.87 -24.01 -14.72
N ALA A 7 -9.99 -23.32 -14.97
CA ALA A 7 -10.20 -21.96 -14.52
C ALA A 7 -10.17 -21.84 -12.98
N LEU A 8 -10.83 -22.76 -12.27
CA LEU A 8 -10.80 -22.83 -10.81
C LEU A 8 -9.39 -23.10 -10.28
N GLY A 9 -8.65 -24.00 -10.93
CA GLY A 9 -7.27 -24.29 -10.57
C GLY A 9 -6.35 -23.07 -10.69
N ILE A 10 -6.47 -22.29 -11.77
CA ILE A 10 -5.68 -21.07 -11.98
C ILE A 10 -5.99 -20.02 -10.91
N ILE A 11 -7.27 -19.82 -10.57
CA ILE A 11 -7.68 -18.85 -9.54
C ILE A 11 -7.10 -19.24 -8.17
N LEU A 12 -7.17 -20.52 -7.80
CA LEU A 12 -6.64 -21.01 -6.52
C LEU A 12 -5.10 -20.91 -6.44
N CYS A 13 -4.39 -21.21 -7.53
CA CYS A 13 -2.93 -21.07 -7.58
C CYS A 13 -2.46 -19.61 -7.47
N GLN A 14 -3.21 -18.65 -8.01
CA GLN A 14 -2.87 -17.22 -7.87
C GLN A 14 -3.00 -16.75 -6.41
N GLN A 15 -3.96 -17.28 -5.65
CA GLN A 15 -4.08 -16.96 -4.22
C GLN A 15 -2.93 -17.55 -3.38
N ALA A 16 -2.39 -18.70 -3.76
CA ALA A 16 -1.24 -19.31 -3.06
C ALA A 16 0.08 -18.56 -3.30
N SER A 17 0.26 -17.93 -4.47
CA SER A 17 1.47 -17.16 -4.81
C SER A 17 1.45 -15.72 -4.28
N ALA A 18 0.27 -15.15 -4.02
CA ALA A 18 0.11 -13.79 -3.51
C ALA A 18 -0.24 -13.83 -2.02
N GLN A 19 0.69 -14.27 -1.17
CA GLN A 19 0.57 -14.17 0.29
C GLN A 19 0.69 -12.71 0.73
N ASN A 20 -0.30 -11.90 0.35
CA ASN A 20 -0.39 -10.51 0.75
C ASN A 20 -0.56 -10.47 2.26
N LEU A 21 0.37 -9.82 2.94
CA LEU A 21 0.28 -9.58 4.37
C LEU A 21 -0.70 -8.42 4.59
N THR A 22 -1.83 -8.71 5.21
CA THR A 22 -2.80 -7.69 5.60
C THR A 22 -2.68 -7.37 7.08
N GLY A 23 -3.02 -6.15 7.46
CA GLY A 23 -2.98 -5.71 8.85
C GLY A 23 -3.76 -4.43 9.08
N VAL A 24 -3.77 -3.97 10.32
CA VAL A 24 -4.32 -2.66 10.69
C VAL A 24 -3.20 -1.78 11.25
N PHE A 25 -3.31 -0.48 11.03
CA PHE A 25 -2.40 0.50 11.61
C PHE A 25 -3.18 1.58 12.34
N LEU A 26 -2.57 2.12 13.39
CA LEU A 26 -3.03 3.26 14.18
C LEU A 26 -1.78 4.03 14.62
N GLY A 27 -1.74 5.34 14.42
CA GLY A 27 -0.63 6.12 14.91
C GLY A 27 -0.76 7.61 14.64
N ALA A 28 0.09 8.41 15.29
CA ALA A 28 0.25 9.81 14.94
C ALA A 28 0.81 9.95 13.52
N GLN A 29 0.39 10.99 12.81
CA GLN A 29 0.83 11.33 11.47
C GLN A 29 1.27 12.79 11.44
N ALA A 30 2.41 13.05 10.78
CA ALA A 30 2.86 14.40 10.45
C ALA A 30 3.17 14.43 8.94
N ASN A 31 2.38 15.21 8.20
CA ASN A 31 2.51 15.34 6.75
C ASN A 31 3.02 16.74 6.40
N THR A 32 3.86 16.82 5.38
CA THR A 32 4.22 18.08 4.74
C THR A 32 4.48 17.85 3.26
N ALA A 33 4.30 18.88 2.45
CA ALA A 33 4.72 18.87 1.05
C ALA A 33 6.10 19.52 0.94
N ASN A 34 6.90 19.10 -0.04
CA ASN A 34 8.13 19.78 -0.40
C ASN A 34 8.21 19.86 -1.91
N TYR A 35 8.10 21.07 -2.45
CA TYR A 35 8.12 21.29 -3.89
C TYR A 35 8.70 22.68 -4.21
N ASN A 36 9.28 22.76 -5.41
CA ASN A 36 9.86 23.98 -5.95
C ASN A 36 9.10 24.34 -7.24
N VAL A 37 8.82 25.63 -7.42
CA VAL A 37 8.26 26.17 -8.66
C VAL A 37 9.27 27.18 -9.18
N ASN A 38 9.75 27.00 -10.41
CA ASN A 38 10.74 27.87 -11.05
C ASN A 38 11.94 28.18 -10.13
N TYR A 39 12.61 27.12 -9.65
CA TYR A 39 13.76 27.20 -8.73
C TYR A 39 13.48 27.88 -7.37
N SER A 40 12.24 28.23 -7.08
CA SER A 40 11.83 28.87 -5.83
C SER A 40 11.10 27.87 -4.95
N LYS A 41 11.63 27.65 -3.73
CA LYS A 41 11.03 26.74 -2.75
C LYS A 41 9.71 27.30 -2.24
N GLN A 42 8.67 26.48 -2.30
CA GLN A 42 7.35 26.88 -1.83
C GLN A 42 7.26 26.72 -0.32
N LYS A 43 6.63 27.70 0.33
CA LYS A 43 6.37 27.61 1.77
C LYS A 43 5.34 26.53 2.01
N THR A 44 5.70 25.54 2.81
CA THR A 44 4.80 24.46 3.21
C THR A 44 4.70 24.40 4.72
N ASN A 45 3.54 23.98 5.20
CA ASN A 45 3.28 23.80 6.62
C ASN A 45 3.25 22.30 6.93
N TYR A 46 3.50 21.97 8.19
CA TYR A 46 3.25 20.64 8.71
C TYR A 46 1.79 20.52 9.14
N THR A 47 1.16 19.42 8.75
CA THR A 47 -0.16 19.02 9.23
C THR A 47 0.01 17.82 10.15
N TYR A 48 -0.39 17.98 11.40
CA TYR A 48 -0.34 16.92 12.41
C TYR A 48 -1.73 16.31 12.60
N GLY A 49 -1.78 15.00 12.79
CA GLY A 49 -3.03 14.27 12.99
C GLY A 49 -2.79 12.84 13.46
N PHE A 50 -3.80 12.02 13.32
CA PHE A 50 -3.75 10.59 13.57
C PHE A 50 -4.25 9.86 12.31
N GLN A 51 -3.62 8.73 12.01
CA GLN A 51 -4.02 7.86 10.92
C GLN A 51 -4.37 6.47 11.47
N ALA A 52 -5.46 5.93 10.95
CA ALA A 52 -5.90 4.57 11.22
C ALA A 52 -6.36 3.95 9.91
N GLY A 53 -6.09 2.67 9.70
CA GLY A 53 -6.56 2.02 8.48
C GLY A 53 -6.14 0.57 8.35
N VAL A 54 -6.54 -0.03 7.24
CA VAL A 54 -6.06 -1.34 6.82
C VAL A 54 -4.85 -1.17 5.92
N MET A 55 -3.87 -2.05 6.06
CA MET A 55 -2.69 -2.11 5.21
C MET A 55 -2.62 -3.45 4.50
N MET A 56 -2.06 -3.42 3.29
CA MET A 56 -1.70 -4.61 2.53
C MET A 56 -0.22 -4.50 2.16
N LYS A 57 0.51 -5.61 2.27
CA LYS A 57 1.92 -5.73 1.92
C LYS A 57 2.08 -6.93 1.00
N VAL A 58 2.52 -6.71 -0.24
CA VAL A 58 2.84 -7.79 -1.18
C VAL A 58 4.33 -8.13 -1.02
N PRO A 59 4.71 -9.34 -0.58
CA PRO A 59 6.11 -9.72 -0.49
C PRO A 59 6.74 -9.80 -1.89
N PHE A 60 7.90 -9.17 -2.08
CA PHE A 60 8.68 -9.27 -3.33
C PHE A 60 9.91 -10.15 -3.14
N ASP A 61 10.83 -9.77 -2.26
CA ASP A 61 12.03 -10.55 -1.92
C ASP A 61 12.49 -10.23 -0.50
N LYS A 62 12.95 -11.23 0.26
CA LYS A 62 13.56 -11.19 1.61
C LYS A 62 13.40 -9.87 2.39
N GLY A 63 12.18 -9.60 2.88
CA GLY A 63 11.90 -8.45 3.75
C GLY A 63 11.59 -7.14 3.03
N ILE A 64 11.61 -7.14 1.69
CA ILE A 64 11.14 -6.06 0.82
C ILE A 64 9.69 -6.35 0.45
N TYR A 65 8.82 -5.36 0.72
CA TYR A 65 7.39 -5.47 0.49
C TYR A 65 6.90 -4.28 -0.33
N PHE A 66 5.99 -4.54 -1.27
CA PHE A 66 5.13 -3.51 -1.82
C PHE A 66 4.05 -3.17 -0.80
N ALA A 67 4.03 -1.95 -0.27
CA ALA A 67 2.95 -1.50 0.59
C ALA A 67 2.21 -0.35 -0.11
N PRO A 68 1.11 -0.60 -0.85
CA PRO A 68 0.30 0.48 -1.39
C PRO A 68 -0.19 1.37 -0.25
N SER A 69 0.27 2.61 -0.22
CA SER A 69 -0.20 3.62 0.71
C SER A 69 -1.53 4.16 0.21
N VAL A 70 -2.65 3.67 0.76
CA VAL A 70 -3.94 4.31 0.58
C VAL A 70 -4.01 5.46 1.58
N PHE A 71 -3.58 6.64 1.14
CA PHE A 71 -3.79 7.88 1.89
C PHE A 71 -5.24 8.33 1.65
N THR A 72 -6.15 7.99 2.56
CA THR A 72 -7.43 8.71 2.64
C THR A 72 -7.19 9.99 3.44
N ALA A 73 -7.34 11.12 2.76
CA ALA A 73 -7.31 12.47 3.34
C ALA A 73 -8.52 12.73 4.24
#